data_AF-E3QBT8-F1
#
_entry.id   AF-E3QBT8-F1
#
_cell.length_a   1.000
_cell.length_b   1.000
_cell.length_c   1.000
_cell.angle_alpha   90.00
_cell.angle_beta   90.00
_cell.angle_gamma   90.00
#
_symmetry.space_group_name_H-M   'P 1'
#
loop_
_entity.id
_entity.type
_entity.pdbx_description
1 polymer ?
#
loop_
_entity_poly.entity_id
_entity_poly.type
_entity_poly.pdbx_seq_one_letter_code
_entity_poly.pdbx_strand_id
1 'polypeptide(L)'
;MANNGGPNHGTEYLRAVKDVTVSSFPSEEDRAEALQATYEAIAILESPWETYTRLYLNNPTVMAGLKVIKDLGLMGKWHEKGNIPMTSMELAELVGGCDSQLLRKYCLRHRPPT
;
A
#
# COMPACT_ATOMS: atom_id res chain seq x y z
N MET A 1 -38.82 0.91 -25.14
CA MET A 1 -37.61 1.62 -24.69
C MET A 1 -37.82 2.01 -23.24
N ALA A 2 -37.21 1.29 -22.30
CA ALA A 2 -37.29 1.59 -20.86
C ALA A 2 -35.86 1.78 -20.35
N ASN A 3 -35.55 3.00 -19.92
CA ASN A 3 -34.25 3.36 -19.35
C ASN A 3 -34.28 2.99 -17.86
N ASN A 4 -33.78 1.80 -17.52
CA ASN A 4 -33.70 1.31 -16.15
C ASN A 4 -32.54 2.01 -15.41
N GLY A 5 -32.76 3.25 -15.00
CA GLY A 5 -31.87 4.01 -14.12
C GLY A 5 -32.00 3.53 -12.68
N GLY A 6 -31.46 2.35 -12.36
CA GLY A 6 -31.28 1.92 -10.97
C GLY A 6 -30.31 2.86 -10.22
N PRO A 7 -30.35 2.89 -8.88
CA PRO A 7 -29.45 3.74 -8.10
C PRO A 7 -28.00 3.39 -8.45
N ASN A 8 -27.23 4.38 -8.90
CA ASN A 8 -25.81 4.21 -9.12
C ASN A 8 -25.13 4.24 -7.76
N HIS A 9 -24.71 3.07 -7.26
CA HIS A 9 -24.03 2.93 -5.97
C HIS A 9 -22.84 3.88 -5.79
N GLY A 10 -22.16 4.27 -6.88
CA GLY A 10 -21.10 5.29 -6.84
C GLY A 10 -21.61 6.68 -6.47
N THR A 11 -22.79 7.08 -6.95
CA THR A 11 -23.40 8.38 -6.61
C THR A 11 -23.90 8.43 -5.17
N GLU A 12 -24.42 7.31 -4.65
CA GLU A 12 -24.82 7.19 -3.25
C GLU A 12 -23.61 7.25 -2.32
N TYR A 13 -22.53 6.54 -2.67
CA TYR A 13 -21.26 6.61 -1.96
C TYR A 13 -20.69 8.03 -1.92
N LEU A 14 -20.62 8.72 -3.06
CA LEU A 14 -20.10 10.10 -3.14
C LEU A 14 -20.93 11.08 -2.32
N ARG A 15 -22.25 10.88 -2.24
CA ARG A 15 -23.13 11.69 -1.40
C ARG A 15 -22.90 11.40 0.07
N ALA A 16 -22.78 10.13 0.45
CA ALA A 16 -22.57 9.73 1.83
C ALA A 16 -21.26 10.28 2.39
N VAL A 17 -20.16 10.20 1.63
CA VAL A 17 -18.82 10.60 2.10
C VAL A 17 -18.66 12.13 2.20
N LYS A 18 -19.36 12.91 1.38
CA LYS A 18 -19.25 14.38 1.38
C LYS A 18 -19.63 15.05 2.71
N ASP A 19 -20.58 14.45 3.43
CA ASP A 19 -21.16 15.03 4.65
C ASP A 19 -20.60 14.35 5.92
N VAL A 20 -19.62 13.45 5.80
CA VAL A 20 -19.00 12.77 6.94
C VAL A 20 -18.02 13.70 7.64
N THR A 21 -18.24 13.90 8.94
CA THR A 21 -17.38 14.66 9.85
C THR A 21 -17.05 13.84 11.08
N VAL A 22 -16.08 14.29 11.90
CA VAL A 22 -15.72 13.59 13.15
C VAL A 22 -16.94 13.47 14.10
N SER A 23 -17.83 14.46 14.10
CA SER A 23 -19.08 14.46 14.88
C SER A 23 -20.19 13.57 14.30
N SER A 24 -20.00 13.01 13.11
CA SER A 24 -20.96 12.07 12.51
C SER A 24 -20.93 10.70 13.20
N PHE A 25 -19.95 10.46 14.07
CA PHE A 25 -19.78 9.20 14.79
C PHE A 25 -20.09 9.39 16.28
N PRO A 26 -21.06 8.63 16.85
CA PRO A 26 -21.46 8.74 18.25
C PRO A 26 -20.38 8.31 19.24
N SER A 27 -19.50 7.40 18.83
CA SER A 27 -18.43 6.86 19.67
C SER A 27 -17.08 6.76 18.95
N GLU A 28 -16.03 6.61 19.74
CA GLU A 28 -14.68 6.33 19.27
C GLU A 28 -14.60 5.00 18.50
N GLU A 29 -15.41 4.02 18.91
CA GLU A 29 -15.48 2.70 18.30
C GLU A 29 -16.13 2.78 16.91
N ASP A 30 -17.28 3.46 16.79
CA ASP A 30 -17.95 3.70 15.50
C ASP A 30 -17.04 4.45 14.53
N ARG A 31 -16.26 5.40 15.05
CA ARG A 31 -15.28 6.13 14.24
C ARG A 31 -14.13 5.23 13.78
N ALA A 32 -13.64 4.34 14.64
CA ALA A 32 -12.58 3.40 14.29
C ALA A 32 -13.05 2.40 13.22
N GLU A 33 -14.28 1.90 13.34
CA GLU A 33 -14.89 1.03 12.33
C GLU A 33 -15.07 1.74 10.99
N ALA A 34 -15.59 2.98 11.00
CA ALA A 34 -15.72 3.78 9.78
C ALA A 34 -14.37 4.08 9.12
N LEU A 35 -13.33 4.31 9.92
CA LEU A 35 -11.97 4.51 9.42
C LEU A 35 -11.42 3.24 8.75
N GLN A 36 -11.64 2.07 9.37
CA GLN A 36 -11.25 0.78 8.81
C GLN A 36 -11.97 0.51 7.48
N ALA A 37 -13.29 0.69 7.42
CA ALA A 37 -14.08 0.56 6.19
C ALA A 37 -13.63 1.53 5.10
N THR A 38 -13.19 2.74 5.48
CA THR A 38 -12.62 3.71 4.53
C THR A 38 -11.29 3.22 3.94
N TYR A 39 -10.41 2.61 4.74
CA TYR A 39 -9.17 2.03 4.22
C TYR A 39 -9.43 0.87 3.25
N GLU A 40 -10.43 0.06 3.52
CA GLU A 40 -10.85 -1.02 2.61
C GLU A 40 -11.44 -0.46 1.30
N ALA A 41 -12.26 0.58 1.39
CA ALA A 41 -12.77 1.27 0.21
C ALA A 41 -11.64 1.89 -0.63
N ILE A 42 -10.64 2.51 0.01
CA ILE A 42 -9.43 3.01 -0.66
C ILE A 42 -8.70 1.88 -1.37
N ALA A 43 -8.52 0.71 -0.73
CA ALA A 43 -7.83 -0.43 -1.34
C ALA A 43 -8.54 -1.00 -2.58
N ILE A 44 -9.87 -0.84 -2.67
CA ILE A 44 -10.67 -1.28 -3.82
C ILE A 44 -10.70 -0.21 -4.92
N LEU A 45 -10.78 1.06 -4.54
CA LEU A 45 -10.94 2.19 -5.47
C LEU A 45 -9.61 2.65 -6.06
N GLU A 46 -8.51 2.59 -5.30
CA GLU A 46 -7.21 3.00 -5.79
C GLU A 46 -6.69 2.01 -6.84
N SER A 47 -6.31 2.56 -7.99
CA SER A 47 -5.45 1.83 -8.91
C SER A 47 -4.08 1.57 -8.28
N PRO A 48 -3.34 0.55 -8.72
CA PRO A 48 -1.97 0.30 -8.26
C PRO A 48 -1.05 1.54 -8.39
N TRP A 49 -1.30 2.40 -9.38
CA TRP A 49 -0.57 3.66 -9.60
C TRP A 49 -0.92 4.74 -8.59
N GLU A 50 -2.19 4.87 -8.21
CA GLU A 50 -2.65 5.80 -7.17
C GLU A 50 -2.14 5.36 -5.79
N THR A 51 -2.19 4.05 -5.49
CA THR A 51 -1.59 3.47 -4.28
C THR A 51 -0.09 3.74 -4.22
N TYR A 52 0.63 3.51 -5.32
CA TYR A 52 2.07 3.82 -5.42
C TYR A 52 2.33 5.30 -5.16
N THR A 53 1.57 6.20 -5.79
CA THR A 53 1.73 7.65 -5.64
C THR A 53 1.43 8.10 -4.20
N ARG A 54 0.39 7.55 -3.57
CA ARG A 54 0.05 7.83 -2.17
C ARG A 54 1.16 7.37 -1.22
N LEU A 55 1.72 6.18 -1.41
CA LEU A 55 2.85 5.68 -0.62
C LEU A 55 4.14 6.46 -0.90
N TYR A 56 4.38 6.83 -2.15
CA TYR A 56 5.53 7.62 -2.61
C TYR A 56 5.53 9.03 -2.02
N LEU A 57 4.38 9.72 -2.02
CA LEU A 57 4.25 11.09 -1.54
C LEU A 57 4.09 11.20 -0.02
N ASN A 58 3.42 10.24 0.62
CA ASN A 58 3.12 10.33 2.06
C ASN A 58 4.12 9.58 2.95
N ASN A 59 5.01 8.77 2.38
CA ASN A 59 5.96 7.99 3.17
C ASN A 59 7.41 8.22 2.73
N PRO A 60 8.11 9.23 3.28
CA PRO A 60 9.53 9.48 2.97
C PRO A 60 10.43 8.26 3.27
N THR A 61 9.98 7.35 4.14
CA THR A 61 10.66 6.09 4.46
C THR A 61 10.67 5.12 3.28
N VAL A 62 9.64 5.14 2.43
CA VAL A 62 9.58 4.32 1.20
C VAL A 62 10.60 4.84 0.18
N MET A 63 10.75 6.16 0.08
CA MET A 63 11.81 6.76 -0.75
C MET A 63 13.21 6.44 -0.25
N ALA A 64 13.43 6.48 1.07
CA ALA A 64 14.70 6.04 1.65
C ALA A 64 14.96 4.55 1.35
N GLY A 65 13.95 3.68 1.48
CA GLY A 65 14.04 2.27 1.15
C GLY A 65 14.35 2.00 -0.33
N LEU A 66 13.61 2.64 -1.25
CA LEU A 66 13.85 2.53 -2.69
C LEU A 66 15.21 3.08 -3.09
N LYS A 67 15.65 4.18 -2.47
CA LYS A 67 16.99 4.72 -2.67
C LYS A 67 18.07 3.73 -2.21
N VAL A 68 17.92 3.13 -1.03
CA VAL A 68 18.84 2.09 -0.53
C VAL A 68 18.86 0.89 -1.47
N ILE A 69 17.71 0.41 -1.94
CA ILE A 69 17.62 -0.69 -2.93
C ILE A 69 18.37 -0.33 -4.22
N LYS A 70 18.22 0.91 -4.71
CA LYS A 70 18.89 1.42 -5.90
C LYS A 70 20.39 1.57 -5.69
N ASP A 71 20.81 2.18 -4.58
CA ASP A 71 22.22 2.43 -4.24
C ASP A 71 22.98 1.10 -4.03
N LEU A 72 22.30 0.05 -3.54
CA LEU A 72 22.85 -1.30 -3.41
C LEU A 72 22.87 -2.09 -4.73
N GLY A 73 22.24 -1.58 -5.79
CA GLY A 73 22.09 -2.28 -7.07
C GLY A 73 21.32 -3.59 -6.94
N LEU A 74 20.51 -3.75 -5.90
CA LEU A 74 19.87 -5.01 -5.52
C LEU A 74 19.02 -5.58 -6.66
N MET A 75 18.22 -4.72 -7.31
CA MET A 75 17.34 -5.14 -8.40
C MET A 75 18.10 -5.64 -9.63
N GLY A 76 19.26 -5.04 -9.94
CA GLY A 76 20.11 -5.51 -11.04
C GLY A 76 20.69 -6.90 -10.75
N LYS A 77 21.26 -7.08 -9.56
CA LYS A 77 21.82 -8.38 -9.15
C LYS A 77 20.75 -9.47 -9.00
N TRP A 78 19.56 -9.10 -8.55
CA TRP A 78 18.43 -10.03 -8.43
C TRP A 78 17.89 -10.42 -9.81
N HIS A 79 17.89 -9.47 -10.75
CA HIS A 79 17.55 -9.75 -12.14
C HIS A 79 18.54 -10.68 -12.83
N GLU A 80 19.84 -10.52 -12.59
CA GLU A 80 20.88 -11.46 -13.07
C GLU A 80 20.69 -12.89 -12.53
N LYS A 81 20.03 -13.04 -11.37
CA LYS A 81 19.66 -14.33 -10.78
C LYS A 81 18.31 -14.87 -11.28
N GLY A 82 17.69 -14.20 -12.24
CA GLY A 82 16.42 -14.61 -12.85
C GLY A 82 15.18 -14.23 -12.03
N ASN A 83 15.28 -13.26 -11.12
CA ASN A 83 14.16 -12.81 -10.27
C ASN A 83 13.50 -13.93 -9.46
N ILE A 84 14.27 -14.97 -9.10
CA ILE A 84 13.75 -16.08 -8.32
C ILE A 84 13.35 -15.62 -6.90
N PRO A 85 12.30 -16.21 -6.28
CA PRO A 85 11.95 -15.89 -4.91
C PRO A 85 13.14 -16.13 -3.97
N MET A 86 13.57 -15.09 -3.25
CA MET A 86 14.70 -15.14 -2.32
C MET A 86 14.28 -14.60 -0.95
N THR A 87 14.87 -15.15 0.10
CA THR A 87 14.71 -14.68 1.47
C THR A 87 15.49 -13.39 1.71
N SER A 88 15.16 -12.64 2.78
CA SER A 88 15.88 -11.42 3.16
C SER A 88 17.38 -11.63 3.40
N MET A 89 17.77 -12.84 3.80
CA MET A 89 19.16 -13.19 4.09
C MET A 89 19.94 -13.44 2.79
N GLU A 90 19.34 -14.15 1.84
CA GLU A 90 19.92 -14.37 0.51
C GLU A 90 20.04 -13.06 -0.28
N LEU A 91 19.05 -12.16 -0.16
CA LEU A 91 19.12 -10.81 -0.75
C LEU A 91 20.21 -9.95 -0.10
N ALA A 92 20.44 -10.08 1.21
CA ALA A 92 21.49 -9.38 1.95
C ALA A 92 22.91 -9.83 1.52
N GLU A 93 23.09 -11.13 1.31
CA GLU A 93 24.32 -11.71 0.80
C GLU A 93 24.59 -11.27 -0.65
N LEU A 94 23.54 -11.18 -1.48
CA LEU A 94 23.63 -10.75 -2.88
C LEU A 94 24.22 -9.34 -3.04
N VAL A 95 23.92 -8.43 -2.11
CA VAL A 95 24.44 -7.06 -2.13
C VAL A 95 25.77 -6.87 -1.39
N GLY A 96 26.35 -7.94 -0.84
CA GLY A 96 27.66 -7.90 -0.19
C GLY A 96 27.62 -7.49 1.27
N GLY A 97 26.61 -7.91 2.03
CA GLY A 97 26.58 -7.74 3.49
C GLY A 97 25.76 -6.53 3.97
N CYS A 98 24.59 -6.32 3.38
CA CYS A 98 23.59 -5.40 3.96
C CYS A 98 22.92 -6.07 5.17
N ASP A 99 22.57 -5.33 6.22
CA ASP A 99 21.84 -5.88 7.35
C ASP A 99 20.47 -6.44 6.89
N SER A 100 20.29 -7.74 7.07
CA SER A 100 19.10 -8.49 6.65
C SER A 100 17.83 -8.05 7.39
N GLN A 101 17.97 -7.49 8.60
CA GLN A 101 16.85 -6.88 9.31
C GLN A 101 16.43 -5.55 8.71
N LEU A 102 17.38 -4.77 8.18
CA LEU A 102 17.09 -3.54 7.46
C LEU A 102 16.33 -3.85 6.16
N LEU A 103 16.80 -4.83 5.38
CA LEU A 103 16.08 -5.30 4.18
C LEU A 103 14.69 -5.83 4.51
N ARG A 104 14.53 -6.59 5.61
CA ARG A 104 13.22 -7.05 6.05
C ARG A 104 12.29 -5.89 6.44
N LYS A 105 12.82 -4.87 7.12
CA LYS A 105 12.07 -3.70 7.60
C LYS A 105 11.61 -2.78 6.47
N TYR A 106 12.44 -2.58 5.44
CA TYR A 106 12.16 -1.66 4.34
C TYR A 106 11.57 -2.33 3.08
N CYS A 107 11.89 -3.60 2.80
CA CYS A 107 11.49 -4.25 1.55
C CYS A 107 10.33 -5.26 1.71
N LEU A 108 10.20 -5.91 2.88
CA LEU A 108 9.29 -7.07 3.04
C LEU A 108 8.10 -6.83 3.97
N ARG A 109 7.95 -5.64 4.56
CA ARG A 109 6.84 -5.32 5.48
C ARG A 109 5.46 -5.17 4.81
N HIS A 110 5.37 -5.44 3.51
CA HIS A 110 4.13 -5.37 2.73
C HIS A 110 3.63 -6.74 2.23
N ARG A 111 4.20 -7.86 2.70
CA ARG A 111 3.64 -9.20 2.41
C ARG A 111 2.52 -9.50 3.43
N PRO A 112 1.28 -9.77 3.01
CA PRO A 112 0.24 -10.24 3.92
C PRO A 112 0.64 -11.61 4.52
N PRO A 113 0.27 -11.91 5.76
CA PRO A 113 0.50 -13.23 6.34
C PRO A 113 -0.45 -14.24 5.67
N THR A 114 0.11 -15.36 5.21
CA THR A 114 -0.61 -16.61 4.94
C THR A 114 -0.44 -17.55 6.12
#